data_AF-A0A2E0YDI7-F1
#
_entry.id   AF-A0A2E0YDI7-F1
#
_cell.length_a   1.000
_cell.length_b   1.000
_cell.length_c   1.000
_cell.angle_alpha   90.00
_cell.angle_beta   90.00
_cell.angle_gamma   90.00
#
_symmetry.space_group_name_H-M   'P 1'
#
loop_
_entity.id
_entity.type
_entity.pdbx_description
1 polymer ?
#
loop_
_entity_poly.entity_id
_entity_poly.type
_entity_poly.pdbx_seq_one_letter_code
_entity_poly.pdbx_strand_id
1 'polypeptide(L)'
;MLHLQINVFVEKGLATILGGLGMILLGFAWHTKNSSIEKLAPIGWVLTGFFFFNDTPYYLEAEDLVLTVMSAACLPGAIGIFIWERRATKSVEISALKWFRGAVFYAGFPYLLIAHVPVLNVLAIWFVAWQSCFMLRLCGLNDVHLGETYVDTGSSTILWSEWEGNKWFMTETMGEYPFYTELVLGDGGFIGINFILACTAIQSMIIFVGAIVVLDLNWKKRVRALLISLPIIHILNLFRNAGLIWLHITYDNWDFYGLTVFEFGHAYAARVVSLGAMFLMALVMFELLPAMHKHVMTLMEPFRLNRNQSTRSHE
;
A
#
# COMPACT_ATOMS: atom_id res chain seq x y z
N MET A 1 12.55 1.07 31.53
CA MET A 1 11.56 1.97 32.19
C MET A 1 11.34 3.17 31.29
N LEU A 2 10.46 3.02 30.29
CA LEU A 2 9.61 4.06 29.70
C LEU A 2 8.68 3.29 28.77
N HIS A 3 7.42 3.14 29.19
CA HIS A 3 6.37 2.66 28.30
C HIS A 3 6.26 3.69 27.16
N LEU A 4 6.71 3.32 25.96
CA LEU A 4 6.21 3.96 24.74
C LEU A 4 4.73 3.56 24.64
N GLN A 5 3.87 4.29 25.35
CA GLN A 5 2.47 4.38 24.97
C GLN A 5 2.49 5.01 23.58
N ILE A 6 2.32 4.18 22.55
CA ILE A 6 2.09 4.66 21.20
C ILE A 6 0.92 5.64 21.31
N ASN A 7 1.18 6.94 21.16
CA ASN A 7 0.11 7.92 21.24
C ASN A 7 -0.78 7.72 20.01
N VAL A 8 -1.88 7.01 20.21
CA VAL A 8 -2.98 6.92 19.26
C VAL A 8 -4.19 7.55 19.94
N PHE A 9 -5.01 8.26 19.18
CA PHE A 9 -6.21 8.91 19.73
C PHE A 9 -7.17 7.90 20.35
N VAL A 10 -7.21 6.69 19.78
CA VAL A 10 -7.99 5.55 20.25
C VAL A 10 -7.16 4.27 20.12
N GLU A 11 -7.43 3.28 20.98
CA GLU A 11 -6.79 1.96 20.94
C GLU A 11 -6.80 1.36 19.52
N LYS A 12 -5.64 0.84 19.08
CA LYS A 12 -5.44 0.30 17.72
C LYS A 12 -6.45 -0.79 17.35
N GLY A 13 -6.85 -1.63 18.30
CA GLY A 13 -7.88 -2.64 18.10
C GLY A 13 -9.22 -2.03 17.69
N LEU A 14 -9.68 -1.01 18.41
CA LEU A 14 -10.94 -0.33 18.11
C LEU A 14 -10.85 0.45 16.79
N ALA A 15 -9.73 1.14 16.52
CA ALA A 15 -9.51 1.80 15.24
C ALA A 15 -9.59 0.81 14.06
N THR A 16 -8.97 -0.36 14.17
CA THR A 16 -8.98 -1.42 13.14
C THR A 16 -10.39 -1.93 12.89
N ILE A 17 -11.19 -2.13 13.94
CA ILE A 17 -12.61 -2.52 13.82
C ILE A 17 -13.39 -1.42 13.09
N LEU A 18 -13.21 -0.16 13.45
CA LEU A 18 -13.87 0.97 12.78
C LEU A 18 -13.46 1.06 11.29
N GLY A 19 -12.18 0.92 10.98
CA GLY A 19 -11.67 0.92 9.61
C GLY A 19 -12.23 -0.24 8.77
N GLY A 20 -12.26 -1.45 9.35
CA GLY A 20 -12.85 -2.64 8.72
C GLY A 20 -14.35 -2.46 8.46
N LEU A 21 -15.11 -1.98 9.45
CA LEU A 21 -16.54 -1.65 9.28
C LEU A 21 -16.76 -0.57 8.22
N GLY A 22 -15.92 0.46 8.21
CA GLY A 22 -15.95 1.53 7.22
C GLY A 22 -15.79 1.00 5.80
N MET A 23 -14.79 0.14 5.59
CA MET A 23 -14.55 -0.48 4.28
C MET A 23 -15.65 -1.46 3.87
N ILE A 24 -16.14 -2.30 4.78
CA ILE A 24 -17.27 -3.18 4.50
C ILE A 24 -18.49 -2.36 4.08
N LEU A 25 -18.75 -1.24 4.75
CA LEU A 25 -19.87 -0.36 4.42
C LEU A 25 -19.69 0.28 3.03
N LEU A 26 -18.48 0.74 2.68
CA LEU A 26 -18.17 1.26 1.33
C LEU A 26 -18.35 0.16 0.27
N GLY A 27 -17.87 -1.05 0.53
CA GLY A 27 -18.01 -2.20 -0.36
C GLY A 27 -19.46 -2.63 -0.55
N PHE A 28 -20.23 -2.72 0.53
CA PHE A 28 -21.64 -3.09 0.49
C PHE A 28 -22.48 -2.03 -0.24
N ALA A 29 -22.20 -0.75 0.02
CA ALA A 29 -22.82 0.35 -0.68
C ALA A 29 -22.47 0.41 -2.17
N TRP A 30 -21.33 -0.14 -2.58
CA TRP A 30 -20.96 -0.28 -3.99
C TRP A 30 -21.69 -1.43 -4.69
N HIS A 31 -21.87 -2.57 -4.01
CA HIS A 31 -22.54 -3.73 -4.59
C HIS A 31 -24.08 -3.61 -4.65
N THR A 32 -24.67 -2.84 -3.74
CA THR A 32 -26.11 -2.73 -3.64
C THR A 32 -26.71 -1.79 -4.67
N LYS A 33 -27.92 -2.11 -5.15
CA LYS A 33 -28.77 -1.20 -5.94
C LYS A 33 -29.76 -0.41 -5.08
N ASN A 34 -29.73 -0.63 -3.76
CA ASN A 34 -30.69 -0.03 -2.84
C ASN A 34 -30.30 1.41 -2.47
N SER A 35 -31.16 2.36 -2.85
CA SER A 35 -30.97 3.80 -2.58
C SER A 35 -30.79 4.14 -1.09
N SER A 36 -31.41 3.39 -0.17
CA SER A 36 -31.27 3.64 1.27
C SER A 36 -29.87 3.28 1.79
N ILE A 37 -29.26 2.23 1.26
CA ILE A 37 -27.90 1.82 1.65
C ILE A 37 -26.86 2.72 0.97
N GLU A 38 -27.10 3.14 -0.28
CA GLU A 38 -26.26 4.15 -0.93
C GLU A 38 -26.21 5.46 -0.13
N LYS A 39 -27.28 5.83 0.58
CA LYS A 39 -27.30 7.00 1.48
C LYS A 39 -26.50 6.81 2.76
N LEU A 40 -26.17 5.58 3.16
CA LEU A 40 -25.31 5.28 4.31
C LEU A 40 -23.83 5.23 3.93
N ALA A 41 -23.52 5.01 2.65
CA ALA A 41 -22.15 4.93 2.11
C ALA A 41 -21.19 6.03 2.61
N PRO A 42 -21.62 7.31 2.70
CA PRO A 42 -20.73 8.37 3.19
C PRO A 42 -20.15 8.12 4.59
N ILE A 43 -20.88 7.44 5.48
CA ILE A 43 -20.40 7.12 6.84
C ILE A 43 -19.13 6.25 6.77
N GLY A 44 -19.04 5.37 5.77
CA GLY A 44 -17.89 4.51 5.55
C GLY A 44 -16.61 5.30 5.24
N TRP A 45 -16.74 6.46 4.58
CA TRP A 45 -15.61 7.37 4.36
C TRP A 45 -15.04 7.87 5.68
N VAL A 46 -15.90 8.36 6.58
CA VAL A 46 -15.48 8.93 7.86
C VAL A 46 -14.84 7.86 8.74
N LEU A 47 -15.42 6.66 8.81
CA LEU A 47 -14.85 5.54 9.58
C LEU A 47 -13.47 5.12 9.04
N THR A 48 -13.35 4.99 7.72
CA THR A 48 -12.08 4.63 7.07
C THR A 48 -11.03 5.74 7.20
N GLY A 49 -11.43 7.01 7.06
CA GLY A 49 -10.56 8.16 7.23
C GLY A 49 -10.10 8.34 8.67
N PHE A 50 -10.97 8.07 9.65
CA PHE A 50 -10.63 8.07 11.06
C PHE A 50 -9.60 6.98 11.41
N PHE A 51 -9.73 5.78 10.83
CA PHE A 51 -8.75 4.71 11.01
C PHE A 51 -7.34 5.17 10.65
N PHE A 52 -7.12 5.73 9.46
CA PHE A 52 -5.80 6.23 9.07
C PHE A 52 -5.37 7.48 9.84
N PHE A 53 -6.31 8.36 10.19
CA PHE A 53 -6.01 9.51 11.03
C PHE A 53 -5.53 9.13 12.42
N ASN A 54 -5.99 7.98 12.95
CA ASN A 54 -5.58 7.51 14.26
C ASN A 54 -4.06 7.31 14.36
N ASP A 55 -3.39 6.95 13.26
CA ASP A 55 -1.94 6.73 13.20
C ASP A 55 -1.12 8.04 13.14
N THR A 56 -1.76 9.22 13.06
CA THR A 56 -1.06 10.51 12.97
C THR A 56 -0.03 10.74 14.08
N PRO A 57 -0.34 10.54 15.38
CA PRO A 57 0.63 10.84 16.42
C PRO A 57 1.77 9.81 16.46
N TYR A 58 1.52 8.56 16.03
CA TYR A 58 2.57 7.57 15.83
C TYR A 58 3.60 8.03 14.78
N TYR A 59 3.15 8.53 13.63
CA TYR A 59 4.07 9.05 12.60
C TYR A 59 4.75 10.36 13.01
N LEU A 60 4.09 11.17 13.83
CA LEU A 60 4.68 12.39 14.37
C LEU A 60 5.84 12.06 15.33
N GLU A 61 5.68 11.04 16.17
CA GLU A 61 6.73 10.55 17.07
C GLU A 61 7.88 9.88 16.31
N ALA A 62 7.59 9.24 15.18
CA ALA A 62 8.59 8.66 14.29
C ALA A 62 9.33 9.70 13.42
N GLU A 63 9.05 11.00 13.60
CA GLU A 63 9.62 12.10 12.80
C GLU A 63 9.36 11.98 11.27
N ASP A 64 8.36 11.18 10.87
CA ASP A 64 7.98 11.05 9.46
C ASP A 64 6.93 12.11 9.09
N LEU A 65 7.41 13.27 8.64
CA LEU A 65 6.57 14.40 8.28
C LEU A 65 5.60 14.10 7.12
N VAL A 66 6.01 13.24 6.18
CA VAL A 66 5.18 12.92 5.01
C VAL A 66 3.98 12.09 5.44
N LEU A 67 4.22 10.99 6.16
CA LEU A 67 3.13 10.15 6.65
C LEU A 67 2.29 10.87 7.71
N THR A 68 2.88 11.73 8.53
CA THR A 68 2.14 12.58 9.47
C THR A 68 1.14 13.47 8.75
N VAL A 69 1.56 14.20 7.72
CA VAL A 69 0.66 15.08 6.96
C VAL A 69 -0.39 14.27 6.20
N MET A 70 -0.01 13.14 5.59
CA MET A 70 -0.94 12.31 4.84
C MET A 70 -2.01 11.68 5.74
N SER A 71 -1.63 11.11 6.88
CA SER A 71 -2.55 10.54 7.88
C SER A 71 -3.44 11.61 8.52
N ALA A 72 -2.88 12.77 8.88
CA ALA A 72 -3.65 13.91 9.39
C ALA A 72 -4.70 14.39 8.38
N ALA A 73 -4.38 14.34 7.08
CA ALA A 73 -5.30 14.75 6.01
C ALA A 73 -6.40 13.72 5.71
N CYS A 74 -6.26 12.46 6.15
CA CYS A 74 -7.24 11.41 5.84
C CYS A 74 -8.64 11.71 6.38
N LEU A 75 -8.77 12.16 7.64
CA LEU A 75 -10.07 12.48 8.25
C LEU A 75 -10.75 13.70 7.59
N PRO A 76 -10.10 14.89 7.47
CA PRO A 76 -10.74 16.03 6.79
C PRO A 76 -11.01 15.72 5.31
N GLY A 77 -10.13 14.97 4.64
CA GLY A 77 -10.35 14.49 3.26
C GLY A 77 -11.59 13.60 3.16
N ALA A 78 -11.73 12.62 4.05
CA ALA A 78 -12.89 11.74 4.12
C ALA A 78 -14.19 12.49 4.41
N ILE A 79 -14.18 13.48 5.29
CA ILE A 79 -15.32 14.38 5.54
C ILE A 79 -15.65 15.20 4.29
N GLY A 80 -14.63 15.70 3.56
CA GLY A 80 -14.81 16.38 2.30
C GLY A 80 -15.52 15.51 1.25
N ILE A 81 -15.10 14.25 1.12
CA ILE A 81 -15.73 13.28 0.22
C ILE A 81 -17.14 12.92 0.68
N PHE A 82 -17.36 12.75 1.99
CA PHE A 82 -18.70 12.58 2.55
C PHE A 82 -19.65 13.70 2.11
N ILE A 83 -19.21 14.96 2.25
CA ILE A 83 -20.02 16.14 1.91
C ILE A 83 -20.23 16.21 0.40
N TRP A 84 -19.18 15.96 -0.39
CA TRP A 84 -19.26 15.97 -1.84
C TRP A 84 -20.27 14.93 -2.34
N GLU A 85 -20.22 13.72 -1.79
CA GLU A 85 -21.11 12.63 -2.16
C GLU A 85 -22.59 12.94 -1.86
N ARG A 86 -22.87 13.72 -0.81
CA ARG A 86 -24.23 14.20 -0.48
C ARG A 86 -24.72 15.31 -1.41
N ARG A 87 -23.81 16.09 -1.99
CA ARG A 87 -24.11 17.27 -2.82
C ARG A 87 -24.01 16.99 -4.32
N ALA A 88 -23.34 15.91 -4.71
CA ALA A 88 -23.11 15.55 -6.10
C ALA A 88 -24.44 15.31 -6.83
N THR A 89 -24.72 16.13 -7.83
CA THR A 89 -25.92 16.03 -8.68
C THR A 89 -25.59 15.60 -10.10
N LYS A 90 -24.35 15.84 -10.56
CA LYS A 90 -23.92 15.48 -11.91
C LYS A 90 -23.67 13.97 -11.99
N SER A 91 -24.19 13.34 -13.05
CA SER A 91 -24.01 11.91 -13.29
C SER A 91 -22.55 11.48 -13.38
N VAL A 92 -21.68 12.34 -13.92
CA VAL A 92 -20.23 12.08 -14.05
C VAL A 92 -19.55 12.04 -12.67
N GLU A 93 -19.87 12.98 -11.79
CA GLU A 93 -19.35 13.04 -10.41
C GLU A 93 -19.84 11.84 -9.59
N ILE A 94 -21.14 11.52 -9.68
CA ILE A 94 -21.73 10.36 -9.00
C ILE A 94 -21.05 9.07 -9.46
N SER A 95 -20.82 8.90 -10.76
CA SER A 95 -20.15 7.74 -11.31
C SER A 95 -18.70 7.62 -10.83
N ALA A 96 -17.95 8.73 -10.80
CA ALA A 96 -16.58 8.77 -10.28
C ALA A 96 -16.50 8.47 -8.77
N LEU A 97 -17.43 9.01 -7.97
CA LEU A 97 -17.51 8.72 -6.53
C LEU A 97 -17.88 7.26 -6.27
N LYS A 98 -18.83 6.68 -7.03
CA LYS A 98 -19.14 5.25 -6.94
C LYS A 98 -17.93 4.39 -7.30
N TRP A 99 -17.21 4.73 -8.37
CA TRP A 99 -15.95 4.06 -8.71
C TRP A 99 -14.94 4.17 -7.57
N PHE A 100 -14.80 5.35 -6.97
CA PHE A 100 -13.85 5.57 -5.88
C PHE A 100 -14.19 4.73 -4.63
N ARG A 101 -15.47 4.61 -4.25
CA ARG A 101 -15.90 3.73 -3.15
C ARG A 101 -15.46 2.29 -3.36
N GLY A 102 -15.74 1.76 -4.55
CA GLY A 102 -15.36 0.40 -4.91
C GLY A 102 -13.83 0.26 -4.92
N ALA A 103 -13.11 1.22 -5.49
CA ALA A 103 -11.66 1.17 -5.59
C ALA A 103 -11.02 1.15 -4.19
N VAL A 104 -11.49 1.98 -3.26
CA VAL A 104 -11.01 1.98 -1.88
C VAL A 104 -11.37 0.69 -1.14
N PHE A 105 -12.56 0.13 -1.36
CA PHE A 105 -12.90 -1.18 -0.78
C PHE A 105 -11.99 -2.30 -1.30
N TYR A 106 -11.90 -2.47 -2.62
CA TYR A 106 -11.12 -3.54 -3.23
C TYR A 106 -9.61 -3.35 -3.10
N ALA A 107 -9.13 -2.13 -2.82
CA ALA A 107 -7.74 -1.87 -2.49
C ALA A 107 -7.46 -2.01 -0.98
N GLY A 108 -8.26 -1.35 -0.14
CA GLY A 108 -7.99 -1.30 1.30
C GLY A 108 -8.29 -2.61 2.02
N PHE A 109 -9.43 -3.24 1.71
CA PHE A 109 -9.89 -4.40 2.49
C PHE A 109 -8.98 -5.63 2.32
N PRO A 110 -8.60 -6.05 1.09
CA PRO A 110 -7.66 -7.16 0.93
C PRO A 110 -6.29 -6.87 1.54
N TYR A 111 -5.82 -5.62 1.46
CA TYR A 111 -4.56 -5.24 2.09
C TYR A 111 -4.61 -5.37 3.61
N LEU A 112 -5.65 -4.83 4.26
CA LEU A 112 -5.81 -4.98 5.72
C LEU A 112 -5.94 -6.44 6.13
N LEU A 113 -6.63 -7.28 5.35
CA LEU A 113 -6.68 -8.70 5.63
C LEU A 113 -5.28 -9.33 5.60
N ILE A 114 -4.48 -9.05 4.58
CA ILE A 114 -3.12 -9.59 4.51
C ILE A 114 -2.23 -9.02 5.63
N ALA A 115 -2.36 -7.73 5.94
CA ALA A 115 -1.57 -7.08 6.97
C ALA A 115 -1.89 -7.62 8.38
N HIS A 116 -3.18 -7.89 8.68
CA HIS A 116 -3.66 -8.31 10.00
C HIS A 116 -3.85 -9.83 10.17
N VAL A 117 -3.67 -10.62 9.12
CA VAL A 117 -3.65 -12.09 9.18
C VAL A 117 -2.19 -12.56 9.05
N PRO A 118 -1.52 -12.94 10.17
CA PRO A 118 -0.10 -13.29 10.18
C PRO A 118 0.31 -14.32 9.14
N VAL A 119 -0.46 -15.39 8.94
CA VAL A 119 -0.14 -16.41 7.93
C VAL A 119 -0.10 -15.81 6.53
N LEU A 120 -1.06 -14.94 6.17
CA LEU A 120 -1.07 -14.32 4.84
C LEU A 120 0.11 -13.37 4.64
N ASN A 121 0.46 -12.63 5.69
CA ASN A 121 1.61 -11.73 5.71
C ASN A 121 2.92 -12.51 5.47
N VAL A 122 3.18 -13.54 6.30
CA VAL A 122 4.38 -14.38 6.22
C VAL A 122 4.46 -15.11 4.88
N LEU A 123 3.34 -15.65 4.37
CA LEU A 123 3.33 -16.30 3.05
C LEU A 123 3.68 -15.33 1.91
N ALA A 124 3.19 -14.09 1.97
CA ALA A 124 3.54 -13.08 0.98
C ALA A 124 5.04 -12.74 1.04
N ILE A 125 5.60 -12.62 2.26
CA ILE A 125 7.03 -12.40 2.48
C ILE A 125 7.84 -13.56 1.90
N TRP A 126 7.54 -14.80 2.28
CA TRP A 126 8.24 -15.99 1.80
C TRP A 126 8.20 -16.14 0.29
N PHE A 127 7.05 -15.88 -0.33
CA PHE A 127 6.90 -15.97 -1.78
C PHE A 127 7.87 -15.05 -2.52
N VAL A 128 7.96 -13.79 -2.09
CA VAL A 128 8.83 -12.78 -2.74
C VAL A 128 10.28 -12.96 -2.34
N ALA A 129 10.57 -13.30 -1.08
CA ALA A 129 11.91 -13.58 -0.59
C ALA A 129 12.53 -14.76 -1.36
N TRP A 130 11.78 -15.86 -1.54
CA TRP A 130 12.23 -17.02 -2.31
C TRP A 130 12.58 -16.67 -3.77
N GLN A 131 11.70 -15.92 -4.44
CA GLN A 131 11.95 -15.49 -5.82
C GLN A 131 13.14 -14.53 -5.93
N SER A 132 13.31 -13.64 -4.96
CA SER A 132 14.42 -12.70 -4.92
C SER A 132 15.75 -13.42 -4.68
N CYS A 133 15.79 -14.40 -3.77
CA CYS A 133 16.95 -15.29 -3.57
C CYS A 133 17.29 -16.07 -4.84
N PHE A 134 16.29 -16.60 -5.53
CA PHE A 134 16.50 -17.28 -6.79
C PHE A 134 17.15 -16.35 -7.84
N MET A 135 16.69 -15.11 -7.95
CA MET A 135 17.30 -14.11 -8.84
C MET A 135 18.74 -13.77 -8.43
N LEU A 136 19.03 -13.63 -7.14
CA LEU A 136 20.39 -13.35 -6.63
C LEU A 136 21.37 -14.46 -7.03
N ARG A 137 20.95 -15.72 -6.92
CA ARG A 137 21.75 -16.88 -7.37
C ARG A 137 22.03 -16.84 -8.87
N LEU A 138 21.04 -16.45 -9.68
CA LEU A 138 21.25 -16.26 -11.12
C LEU A 138 22.25 -15.15 -11.44
N CYS A 139 22.37 -14.13 -10.59
CA CYS A 139 23.32 -13.03 -10.73
C CYS A 139 24.73 -13.34 -10.20
N GLY A 140 25.02 -14.59 -9.82
CA GLY A 140 26.35 -15.04 -9.40
C GLY A 140 26.58 -15.07 -7.88
N LEU A 141 25.56 -14.74 -7.07
CA LEU A 141 25.59 -14.92 -5.61
C LEU A 141 25.10 -16.33 -5.26
N ASN A 142 25.96 -17.33 -5.49
CA ASN A 142 25.57 -18.75 -5.52
C ASN A 142 25.04 -19.30 -4.19
N ASP A 143 25.42 -18.70 -3.06
CA ASP A 143 25.15 -19.24 -1.72
C ASP A 143 24.24 -18.33 -0.88
N VAL A 144 23.27 -17.63 -1.48
CA VAL A 144 22.27 -16.86 -0.70
C VAL A 144 21.02 -17.71 -0.46
N HIS A 145 20.62 -17.86 0.80
CA HIS A 145 19.45 -18.63 1.24
C HIS A 145 18.53 -17.80 2.13
N LEU A 146 17.26 -18.21 2.21
CA LEU A 146 16.35 -17.67 3.21
C LEU A 146 16.77 -18.24 4.57
N GLY A 147 16.95 -17.34 5.52
CA GLY A 147 17.12 -17.68 6.91
C GLY A 147 15.79 -17.91 7.60
N GLU A 148 15.83 -17.74 8.91
CA GLU A 148 14.66 -17.87 9.76
C GLU A 148 13.69 -16.68 9.62
N THR A 149 12.45 -16.91 10.02
CA THR A 149 11.42 -15.87 10.08
C THR A 149 11.13 -15.53 11.52
N TYR A 150 11.07 -14.24 11.80
CA TYR A 150 10.91 -13.73 13.15
C TYR A 150 9.62 -12.93 13.28
N VAL A 151 9.11 -12.90 14.52
CA VAL A 151 7.97 -12.11 14.94
C VAL A 151 8.47 -11.04 15.91
N ASP A 152 8.21 -9.78 15.58
CA ASP A 152 8.48 -8.66 16.47
C ASP A 152 7.23 -8.30 17.27
N THR A 153 7.24 -8.69 18.55
CA THR A 153 6.18 -8.38 19.51
C THR A 153 6.28 -6.95 20.07
N GLY A 154 7.23 -6.15 19.60
CA GLY A 154 7.55 -4.81 20.11
C GLY A 154 8.36 -4.82 21.41
N SER A 155 8.42 -5.95 22.12
CA SER A 155 9.22 -6.14 23.35
C SER A 155 10.33 -7.18 23.18
N SER A 156 10.10 -8.16 22.31
CA SER A 156 11.06 -9.21 22.00
C SER A 156 10.88 -9.69 20.56
N THR A 157 11.98 -10.13 19.97
CA THR A 157 12.00 -10.85 18.70
C THR A 157 12.01 -12.34 19.00
N ILE A 158 11.05 -13.07 18.44
CA ILE A 158 10.88 -14.51 18.64
C ILE A 158 10.78 -15.21 17.29
N LEU A 159 11.17 -16.48 17.25
CA LEU A 159 11.11 -17.28 16.03
C LEU A 159 9.65 -17.58 15.65
N TRP A 160 9.28 -17.48 14.37
CA TRP A 160 7.92 -17.74 13.88
C TRP A 160 7.42 -19.15 14.22
N SER A 161 8.31 -20.14 14.27
CA SER A 161 7.98 -21.52 14.67
C SER A 161 7.69 -21.65 16.17
N GLU A 162 8.29 -20.79 16.99
CA GLU A 162 8.16 -20.78 18.46
C GLU A 162 7.09 -19.78 18.94
N TRP A 163 6.56 -18.97 18.03
CA TRP A 163 5.51 -18.02 18.37
C TRP A 163 4.17 -18.72 18.61
N GLU A 164 3.74 -18.69 19.86
CA GLU A 164 2.46 -19.23 20.36
C GLU A 164 1.27 -18.27 20.14
N GLY A 165 1.48 -17.12 19.50
CA GLY A 165 0.41 -16.16 19.24
C GLY A 165 -0.56 -16.60 18.14
N ASN A 166 -1.69 -15.89 18.04
CA ASN A 166 -2.73 -16.23 17.06
C ASN A 166 -2.26 -15.93 15.63
N LYS A 167 -2.08 -16.98 14.83
CA LYS A 167 -1.62 -16.88 13.43
C LYS A 167 -2.69 -16.39 12.45
N TRP A 168 -3.95 -16.35 12.85
CA TRP A 168 -5.07 -15.95 11.99
C TRP A 168 -5.53 -14.52 12.20
N PHE A 169 -5.40 -13.98 13.42
CA PHE A 169 -5.82 -12.61 13.72
C PHE A 169 -4.82 -11.95 14.65
N MET A 170 -4.22 -10.84 14.21
CA MET A 170 -3.40 -10.01 15.08
C MET A 170 -4.27 -9.27 16.09
N THR A 171 -4.27 -9.76 17.32
CA THR A 171 -4.97 -9.14 18.46
C THR A 171 -4.04 -8.33 19.35
N GLU A 172 -2.73 -8.45 19.17
CA GLU A 172 -1.70 -7.82 20.01
C GLU A 172 -1.02 -6.67 19.27
N THR A 173 -0.53 -5.69 20.04
CA THR A 173 0.27 -4.59 19.51
C THR A 173 1.65 -5.09 19.11
N MET A 174 1.90 -5.17 17.81
CA MET A 174 3.19 -5.59 17.26
C MET A 174 4.10 -4.40 16.96
N GLY A 175 5.38 -4.69 16.71
CA GLY A 175 6.33 -3.73 16.16
C GLY A 175 5.93 -3.22 14.77
N GLU A 176 6.67 -2.23 14.26
CA GLU A 176 6.42 -1.59 12.94
C GLU A 176 6.47 -2.62 11.79
N TYR A 177 7.36 -3.61 11.92
CA TYR A 177 7.49 -4.74 10.99
C TYR A 177 7.26 -6.05 11.76
N PRO A 178 5.99 -6.45 11.95
CA PRO A 178 5.64 -7.56 12.84
C PRO A 178 6.22 -8.90 12.40
N PHE A 179 6.45 -9.07 11.10
CA PHE A 179 6.99 -10.28 10.51
C PHE A 179 8.09 -9.91 9.53
N TYR A 180 9.21 -10.61 9.65
CA TYR A 180 10.31 -10.46 8.71
C TYR A 180 11.10 -11.76 8.55
N THR A 181 11.64 -11.98 7.35
CA THR A 181 12.46 -13.15 7.03
C THR A 181 13.86 -12.70 6.66
N GLU A 182 14.86 -13.31 7.28
CA GLU A 182 16.26 -12.95 7.08
C GLU A 182 16.85 -13.59 5.82
N LEU A 183 17.96 -13.01 5.36
CA LEU A 183 18.80 -13.54 4.31
C LEU A 183 20.17 -13.93 4.88
N VAL A 184 20.61 -15.13 4.54
CA VAL A 184 21.84 -15.72 5.07
C VAL A 184 22.71 -16.19 3.91
N LEU A 185 24.02 -15.96 4.01
CA LEU A 185 25.03 -16.51 3.11
C LEU A 185 25.33 -17.98 3.47
N GLY A 186 25.91 -18.74 2.55
CA GLY A 186 26.24 -20.16 2.77
C GLY A 186 27.29 -20.41 3.85
N ASP A 187 28.03 -19.38 4.26
CA ASP A 187 28.94 -19.42 5.40
C ASP A 187 28.24 -19.16 6.76
N GLY A 188 26.93 -18.91 6.75
CA GLY A 188 26.14 -18.55 7.92
C GLY A 188 26.17 -17.05 8.24
N GLY A 189 26.82 -16.22 7.42
CA GLY A 189 26.86 -14.78 7.60
C GLY A 189 25.50 -14.12 7.33
N PHE A 190 25.09 -13.20 8.19
CA PHE A 190 23.89 -12.40 8.01
C PHE A 190 24.14 -11.26 7.02
N ILE A 191 23.22 -11.06 6.07
CA ILE A 191 23.29 -9.93 5.11
C ILE A 191 22.87 -8.60 5.75
N GLY A 192 22.17 -8.65 6.90
CA GLY A 192 21.61 -7.45 7.54
C GLY A 192 20.42 -6.84 6.80
N ILE A 193 19.88 -7.53 5.80
CA ILE A 193 18.68 -7.14 5.05
C ILE A 193 17.58 -8.17 5.27
N ASN A 194 16.43 -7.71 5.75
CA ASN A 194 15.27 -8.56 6.03
C ASN A 194 14.13 -8.26 5.06
N PHE A 195 13.45 -9.32 4.60
CA PHE A 195 12.23 -9.19 3.83
C PHE A 195 11.04 -8.95 4.76
N ILE A 196 10.32 -7.86 4.49
CA ILE A 196 9.08 -7.47 5.19
C ILE A 196 7.91 -7.38 4.20
N LEU A 197 6.69 -7.21 4.69
CA LEU A 197 5.50 -7.09 3.83
C LEU A 197 5.63 -5.98 2.78
N ALA A 198 6.26 -4.85 3.13
CA ALA A 198 6.47 -3.73 2.21
C ALA A 198 7.34 -4.12 0.99
N CYS A 199 8.20 -5.13 1.11
CA CYS A 199 9.03 -5.64 0.02
C CYS A 199 8.26 -6.52 -0.97
N THR A 200 7.00 -6.86 -0.71
CA THR A 200 6.24 -7.80 -1.55
C THR A 200 5.57 -7.14 -2.77
N ALA A 201 5.59 -5.80 -2.83
CA ALA A 201 4.80 -4.97 -3.77
C ALA A 201 3.28 -5.20 -3.73
N ILE A 202 2.78 -5.90 -2.72
CA ILE A 202 1.35 -6.19 -2.58
C ILE A 202 0.50 -4.91 -2.49
N GLN A 203 1.03 -3.86 -1.87
CA GLN A 203 0.40 -2.55 -1.80
C GLN A 203 0.11 -1.98 -3.19
N SER A 204 1.12 -1.95 -4.07
CA SER A 204 0.95 -1.45 -5.43
C SER A 204 0.00 -2.32 -6.26
N MET A 205 0.14 -3.65 -6.17
CA MET A 205 -0.73 -4.59 -6.89
C MET A 205 -2.20 -4.41 -6.53
N ILE A 206 -2.50 -4.35 -5.24
CA ILE A 206 -3.87 -4.25 -4.74
C ILE A 206 -4.52 -2.91 -5.11
N ILE A 207 -3.76 -1.81 -5.15
CA ILE A 207 -4.26 -0.51 -5.66
C ILE A 207 -4.71 -0.65 -7.12
N PHE A 208 -3.90 -1.29 -7.97
CA PHE A 208 -4.27 -1.53 -9.37
C PHE A 208 -5.47 -2.49 -9.48
N VAL A 209 -5.53 -3.54 -8.66
CA VAL A 209 -6.69 -4.45 -8.60
C VAL A 209 -7.96 -3.67 -8.26
N GLY A 210 -7.93 -2.87 -7.18
CA GLY A 210 -9.08 -2.09 -6.74
C GLY A 210 -9.56 -1.10 -7.80
N ALA A 211 -8.62 -0.40 -8.44
CA ALA A 211 -8.94 0.53 -9.52
C ALA A 211 -9.56 -0.17 -10.75
N ILE A 212 -9.07 -1.36 -11.13
CA ILE A 212 -9.47 -2.06 -12.37
C ILE A 212 -10.75 -2.88 -12.20
N VAL A 213 -10.91 -3.59 -11.09
CA VAL A 213 -12.07 -4.49 -10.85
C VAL A 213 -13.38 -3.73 -10.85
N VAL A 214 -13.33 -2.48 -10.41
CA VAL A 214 -14.49 -1.61 -10.20
C VAL A 214 -14.92 -0.88 -11.48
N LEU A 215 -14.08 -0.89 -12.52
CA LEU A 215 -14.42 -0.28 -13.80
C LEU A 215 -15.54 -1.04 -14.50
N ASP A 216 -16.44 -0.28 -15.11
CA ASP A 216 -17.49 -0.80 -15.99
C ASP A 216 -16.89 -1.23 -17.33
N LEU A 217 -16.35 -2.45 -17.36
CA LEU A 217 -15.65 -3.03 -18.50
C LEU A 217 -16.06 -4.48 -18.69
N ASN A 218 -16.04 -4.92 -19.95
CA ASN A 218 -16.18 -6.33 -20.29
C ASN A 218 -15.15 -7.16 -19.53
N TRP A 219 -15.58 -8.29 -18.95
CA TRP A 219 -14.74 -9.19 -18.14
C TRP A 219 -13.41 -9.54 -18.81
N LYS A 220 -13.41 -9.80 -20.12
CA LYS A 220 -12.19 -10.09 -20.90
C LYS A 220 -11.15 -8.96 -20.85
N LYS A 221 -11.59 -7.69 -20.93
CA LYS A 221 -10.71 -6.52 -20.86
C LYS A 221 -10.16 -6.34 -19.44
N ARG A 222 -11.01 -6.54 -18.43
CA ARG A 222 -10.63 -6.48 -17.01
C ARG A 222 -9.54 -7.50 -16.68
N VAL A 223 -9.76 -8.78 -17.03
CA VAL A 223 -8.77 -9.85 -16.80
C VAL A 223 -7.49 -9.58 -17.58
N ARG A 224 -7.56 -9.15 -18.84
CA ARG A 224 -6.37 -8.78 -19.62
C ARG A 224 -5.58 -7.66 -18.96
N ALA A 225 -6.24 -6.63 -18.44
CA ALA A 225 -5.57 -5.52 -17.76
C ALA A 225 -4.83 -6.01 -16.49
N LEU A 226 -5.47 -6.86 -15.68
CA LEU A 226 -4.86 -7.44 -14.48
C LEU A 226 -3.69 -8.39 -14.80
N LEU A 227 -3.84 -9.23 -15.83
CA LEU A 227 -2.79 -10.15 -16.27
C LEU A 227 -1.57 -9.43 -16.87
N ILE A 228 -1.73 -8.18 -17.31
CA ILE A 228 -0.61 -7.36 -17.76
C ILE A 228 -0.02 -6.61 -16.56
N SER A 229 -0.84 -5.92 -15.76
CA SER A 229 -0.34 -5.05 -14.69
C SER A 229 0.31 -5.81 -13.54
N LEU A 230 -0.31 -6.89 -13.05
CA LEU A 230 0.17 -7.59 -11.85
C LEU A 230 1.55 -8.24 -12.06
N PRO A 231 1.79 -9.01 -13.15
CA PRO A 231 3.11 -9.58 -13.37
C PRO A 231 4.19 -8.52 -13.60
N ILE A 232 3.87 -7.40 -14.27
CA ILE A 232 4.82 -6.31 -14.46
C ILE A 232 5.23 -5.72 -13.11
N ILE A 233 4.27 -5.38 -12.26
CA ILE A 233 4.54 -4.85 -10.92
C ILE A 233 5.38 -5.85 -10.12
N HIS A 234 5.03 -7.13 -10.18
CA HIS A 234 5.73 -8.20 -9.47
C HIS A 234 7.18 -8.36 -9.92
N ILE A 235 7.41 -8.44 -11.23
CA ILE A 235 8.74 -8.60 -11.81
C ILE A 235 9.61 -7.39 -11.47
N LEU A 236 9.09 -6.17 -11.63
CA LEU A 236 9.81 -4.94 -11.28
C LEU A 236 10.18 -4.91 -9.79
N ASN A 237 9.30 -5.39 -8.92
CA ASN A 237 9.57 -5.51 -7.49
C ASN A 237 10.69 -6.54 -7.19
N LEU A 238 10.68 -7.69 -7.85
CA LEU A 238 11.75 -8.68 -7.70
C LEU A 238 13.10 -8.11 -8.14
N PHE A 239 13.15 -7.41 -9.27
CA PHE A 239 14.36 -6.72 -9.72
C PHE A 239 14.83 -5.65 -8.73
N ARG A 240 13.90 -4.88 -8.15
CA ARG A 240 14.21 -3.91 -7.09
C ARG A 240 14.85 -4.60 -5.89
N ASN A 241 14.21 -5.63 -5.35
CA ASN A 241 14.68 -6.30 -4.14
C ASN A 241 16.03 -7.00 -4.37
N ALA A 242 16.11 -7.86 -5.39
CA ALA A 242 17.35 -8.57 -5.72
C ALA A 242 18.46 -7.59 -6.13
N GLY A 243 18.15 -6.55 -6.90
CA GLY A 243 19.13 -5.54 -7.31
C GLY A 243 19.73 -4.79 -6.13
N LEU A 244 18.91 -4.38 -5.16
CA LEU A 244 19.38 -3.69 -3.95
C LEU A 244 20.24 -4.60 -3.07
N ILE A 245 19.84 -5.85 -2.88
CA ILE A 245 20.61 -6.83 -2.10
C ILE A 245 21.94 -7.13 -2.80
N TRP A 246 21.91 -7.35 -4.13
CA TRP A 246 23.13 -7.59 -4.91
C TRP A 246 24.10 -6.41 -4.82
N LEU A 247 23.58 -5.18 -4.92
CA LEU A 247 24.36 -3.96 -4.77
C LEU A 247 24.98 -3.83 -3.37
N HIS A 248 24.22 -4.15 -2.32
CA HIS A 248 24.72 -4.12 -0.94
C HIS A 248 25.90 -5.09 -0.75
N ILE A 249 25.75 -6.34 -1.22
CA ILE A 249 26.79 -7.37 -1.05
C ILE A 249 28.02 -7.10 -1.92
N THR A 250 27.82 -6.63 -3.16
CA THR A 250 28.91 -6.45 -4.12
C THR A 250 29.80 -5.25 -3.79
N TYR A 251 29.24 -4.23 -3.13
CA TYR A 251 29.91 -2.95 -2.90
C TYR A 251 29.90 -2.56 -1.41
N ASP A 252 30.35 -3.46 -0.57
CA ASP A 252 30.39 -3.30 0.90
C ASP A 252 31.21 -2.08 1.37
N ASN A 253 32.23 -1.66 0.59
CA ASN A 253 33.13 -0.54 0.93
C ASN A 253 32.90 0.75 0.12
N TRP A 254 31.78 0.86 -0.59
CA TRP A 254 31.49 2.07 -1.34
C TRP A 254 30.70 3.04 -0.48
N ASP A 255 31.31 4.21 -0.29
CA ASP A 255 30.72 5.35 0.38
C ASP A 255 30.68 6.52 -0.60
N PHE A 256 29.47 7.04 -0.83
CA PHE A 256 29.27 8.26 -1.61
C PHE A 256 28.59 9.30 -0.73
N TYR A 257 29.37 10.27 -0.24
CA TYR A 257 28.91 11.34 0.66
C TYR A 257 28.29 10.82 1.99
N GLY A 258 28.79 9.72 2.55
CA GLY A 258 28.29 9.12 3.79
C GLY A 258 27.13 8.14 3.59
N LEU A 259 26.80 7.76 2.34
CA LEU A 259 25.76 6.80 2.00
C LEU A 259 26.37 5.51 1.44
N THR A 260 25.93 4.38 1.98
CA THR A 260 26.25 3.05 1.44
C THR A 260 25.61 2.84 0.05
N VAL A 261 26.10 1.89 -0.76
CA VAL A 261 25.44 1.58 -2.07
C VAL A 261 24.00 1.18 -1.90
N PHE A 262 23.68 0.50 -0.79
CA PHE A 262 22.32 0.14 -0.49
C PHE A 262 21.45 1.39 -0.33
N GLU A 263 21.90 2.37 0.47
CA GLU A 263 21.17 3.62 0.69
C GLU A 263 21.09 4.47 -0.57
N PHE A 264 22.18 4.61 -1.33
CA PHE A 264 22.17 5.33 -2.61
C PHE A 264 21.28 4.65 -3.65
N GLY A 265 21.36 3.32 -3.73
CA GLY A 265 20.53 2.49 -4.58
C GLY A 265 19.05 2.64 -4.25
N HIS A 266 18.71 2.67 -2.96
CA HIS A 266 17.34 2.81 -2.48
C HIS A 266 16.79 4.24 -2.63
N ALA A 267 17.62 5.24 -2.34
CA ALA A 267 17.24 6.64 -2.31
C ALA A 267 17.27 7.32 -3.70
N TYR A 268 18.12 6.85 -4.63
CA TYR A 268 18.32 7.51 -5.93
C TYR A 268 18.12 6.58 -7.11
N ALA A 269 18.90 5.50 -7.24
CA ALA A 269 18.88 4.66 -8.45
C ALA A 269 17.51 3.98 -8.67
N ALA A 270 16.96 3.38 -7.61
CA ALA A 270 15.63 2.78 -7.64
C ALA A 270 14.54 3.81 -7.92
N ARG A 271 14.71 5.07 -7.47
CA ARG A 271 13.75 6.15 -7.75
C ARG A 271 13.79 6.56 -9.21
N VAL A 272 14.96 6.65 -9.85
CA VAL A 272 15.11 6.98 -11.28
C VAL A 272 14.55 5.86 -12.16
N VAL A 273 14.89 4.60 -11.86
CA VAL A 273 14.35 3.44 -12.59
C VAL A 273 12.83 3.33 -12.38
N SER A 274 12.34 3.58 -11.16
CA SER A 274 10.91 3.67 -10.87
C SER A 274 10.24 4.80 -11.63
N LEU A 275 10.87 5.98 -11.75
CA LEU A 275 10.33 7.11 -12.52
C LEU A 275 10.19 6.75 -14.01
N GLY A 276 11.19 6.07 -14.56
CA GLY A 276 11.15 5.54 -15.93
C GLY A 276 10.07 4.47 -16.11
N ALA A 277 9.96 3.53 -15.16
CA ALA A 277 8.91 2.52 -15.17
C ALA A 277 7.51 3.13 -15.01
N MET A 278 7.35 4.15 -14.17
CA MET A 278 6.11 4.90 -13.99
C MET A 278 5.72 5.67 -15.25
N PHE A 279 6.68 6.27 -15.96
CA PHE A 279 6.43 6.90 -17.26
C PHE A 279 5.94 5.89 -18.30
N LEU A 280 6.58 4.74 -18.38
CA LEU A 280 6.21 3.67 -19.31
C LEU A 280 4.85 3.05 -18.92
N MET A 281 4.59 2.87 -17.63
CA MET A 281 3.29 2.48 -17.11
C MET A 281 2.21 3.52 -17.38
N ALA A 282 2.51 4.82 -17.33
CA ALA A 282 1.56 5.88 -17.65
C ALA A 282 1.17 5.85 -19.14
N LEU A 283 2.13 5.61 -20.05
CA LEU A 283 1.86 5.40 -21.47
C LEU A 283 0.96 4.18 -21.71
N VAL A 284 1.26 3.07 -21.03
CA VAL A 284 0.44 1.86 -21.05
C VAL A 284 -0.94 2.09 -20.42
N MET A 285 -1.05 2.95 -19.41
CA MET A 285 -2.32 3.29 -18.75
C MET A 285 -3.25 4.09 -19.66
N PHE A 286 -2.70 4.96 -20.50
CA PHE A 286 -3.45 5.72 -21.50
C PHE A 286 -4.04 4.82 -22.59
N GLU A 287 -3.34 3.75 -22.97
CA GLU A 287 -3.87 2.75 -23.92
C GLU A 287 -4.80 1.72 -23.25
N LEU A 288 -4.53 1.32 -22.01
CA LEU A 288 -5.29 0.25 -21.38
C LEU A 288 -6.66 0.71 -20.89
N LEU A 289 -6.79 1.88 -20.25
CA LEU A 289 -8.01 2.24 -19.50
C LEU A 289 -8.31 3.76 -19.44
N PRO A 290 -8.74 4.40 -20.55
CA PRO A 290 -9.19 5.80 -20.55
C PRO A 290 -10.36 6.06 -19.57
N ALA A 291 -11.15 5.04 -19.26
CA ALA A 291 -12.23 5.12 -18.28
C ALA A 291 -11.71 5.42 -16.85
N MET A 292 -10.59 4.81 -16.45
CA MET A 292 -9.99 5.07 -15.14
C MET A 292 -9.45 6.49 -15.07
N HIS A 293 -8.75 6.93 -16.12
CA HIS A 293 -8.25 8.30 -16.21
C HIS A 293 -9.40 9.30 -16.06
N LYS A 294 -10.54 9.10 -16.76
CA LYS A 294 -11.71 9.97 -16.62
C LYS A 294 -12.20 10.08 -15.17
N HIS A 295 -12.33 8.97 -14.45
CA HIS A 295 -12.75 9.01 -13.04
C HIS A 295 -11.75 9.75 -12.16
N VAL A 296 -10.44 9.49 -12.32
CA VAL A 296 -9.39 10.22 -11.59
C VAL A 296 -9.45 11.71 -11.88
N MET A 297 -9.58 12.10 -13.15
CA MET A 297 -9.66 13.52 -13.53
C MET A 297 -10.88 14.21 -12.92
N THR A 298 -12.06 13.56 -12.94
CA THR A 298 -13.27 14.08 -12.29
C THR A 298 -13.08 14.24 -10.78
N LEU A 299 -12.41 13.29 -10.10
CA LEU A 299 -12.12 13.38 -8.67
C LEU A 299 -11.12 14.51 -8.34
N MET A 300 -10.24 14.86 -9.28
CA MET A 300 -9.28 15.95 -9.14
C MET A 300 -9.86 17.33 -9.48
N GLU A 301 -11.05 17.43 -10.09
CA GLU A 301 -11.65 18.71 -10.49
C GLU A 301 -11.75 19.74 -9.34
N PRO A 302 -12.14 19.38 -8.10
CA PRO A 302 -12.20 20.34 -7.00
C PRO A 302 -10.83 20.93 -6.62
N PHE A 303 -9.74 20.20 -6.86
CA PHE A 303 -8.37 20.64 -6.58
C PHE A 303 -7.75 21.41 -7.76
N ARG A 304 -8.34 21.30 -8.95
CA ARG A 304 -7.98 22.14 -10.09
C ARG A 304 -8.56 23.52 -9.83
N LEU A 305 -7.74 24.36 -9.19
CA LEU A 305 -7.95 25.80 -9.06
C LEU A 305 -8.63 26.33 -10.33
N ASN A 306 -9.75 26.98 -10.10
CA ASN A 306 -10.72 27.47 -11.07
C ASN A 306 -10.05 28.41 -12.11
N ARG A 307 -9.33 27.88 -13.10
CA ARG A 307 -8.61 28.67 -14.11
C ARG A 307 -9.52 29.15 -15.24
N ASN A 308 -10.84 29.25 -15.03
CA ASN A 308 -11.80 29.66 -16.07
C ASN A 308 -13.01 30.45 -15.52
N GLN A 309 -12.83 31.27 -14.47
CA GLN A 309 -13.86 32.25 -14.06
C GLN A 309 -13.54 33.71 -14.45
N SER A 310 -12.44 34.00 -15.15
CA SER A 310 -12.09 35.39 -15.53
C SER A 310 -12.42 35.79 -16.98
N THR A 311 -13.10 34.96 -17.77
CA THR A 311 -13.37 35.24 -19.21
C THR A 311 -14.84 35.24 -19.60
N ARG A 312 -15.78 35.36 -18.66
CA ARG A 312 -17.22 35.48 -18.97
C ARG A 312 -17.93 36.64 -18.25
N SER A 313 -17.23 37.77 -18.08
CA SER A 313 -17.84 39.03 -17.61
C SER A 313 -17.69 40.20 -18.58
N HIS A 314 -17.23 39.95 -19.80
CA HIS A 314 -17.21 40.93 -20.88
C HIS A 314 -17.60 40.23 -22.19
N GLU A 315 -18.91 40.05 -22.39
CA GLU A 315 -19.59 40.03 -23.69
C GLU A 315 -21.10 40.07 -23.45
#